data_AF-A0A419E5T0-F1
#
_entry.id   AF-A0A419E5T0-F1
#
_cell.length_a   1.000
_cell.length_b   1.000
_cell.length_c   1.000
_cell.angle_alpha   90.00
_cell.angle_beta   90.00
_cell.angle_gamma   90.00
#
_symmetry.space_group_name_H-M   'P 1'
#
loop_
_entity.id
_entity.type
_entity.pdbx_description
1 polymer ?
#
loop_
_entity_poly.entity_id
_entity_poly.type
_entity_poly.pdbx_seq_one_letter_code
_entity_poly.pdbx_strand_id
1 'polypeptide(L)'
;MRQQTLDAKLMTIPSLLFALLIALGLGALYHFIRGGEALHLVAYLLMSVLGFAAGHFIGWWRGWTLFQFGPLNLGPEIVGALVFLALSDWLIHLPPRTTDS
;
A
#
# COMPACT_ATOMS: atom_id res chain seq x y z
N MET A 1 14.40 -18.78 -24.20
CA MET A 1 14.68 -18.12 -22.91
C MET A 1 14.25 -16.65 -22.82
N ARG A 2 13.84 -15.97 -23.91
CA ARG A 2 13.43 -14.54 -23.90
C ARG A 2 11.92 -14.32 -23.61
N GLN A 3 11.10 -15.37 -23.74
CA GLN A 3 9.65 -15.32 -23.47
C GLN A 3 9.31 -15.33 -21.97
N GLN A 4 9.98 -16.19 -21.18
CA GLN A 4 9.72 -16.32 -19.72
C GLN A 4 9.92 -15.01 -18.94
N THR A 5 10.81 -14.13 -19.39
CA THR A 5 11.04 -12.82 -18.75
C THR A 5 9.96 -11.78 -19.09
N LEU A 6 9.25 -11.95 -20.20
CA LEU A 6 8.14 -11.07 -20.60
C LEU A 6 6.86 -11.46 -19.84
N ASP A 7 6.62 -12.76 -19.68
CA ASP A 7 5.43 -13.29 -19.00
C ASP A 7 5.43 -12.97 -17.49
N ALA A 8 6.60 -13.00 -16.84
CA ALA A 8 6.74 -12.69 -15.41
C ALA A 8 6.52 -11.21 -15.04
N LYS A 9 6.55 -10.30 -16.02
CA LYS A 9 6.30 -8.86 -15.82
C LYS A 9 4.82 -8.46 -15.99
N LEU A 10 4.01 -9.32 -16.60
CA LEU A 10 2.61 -9.00 -16.86
C LEU A 10 1.78 -9.22 -15.58
N MET A 11 1.11 -8.16 -15.14
CA MET A 11 0.13 -8.24 -14.05
C MET A 11 -1.05 -9.10 -14.50
N THR A 12 -1.13 -10.32 -13.96
CA THR A 12 -2.29 -11.19 -14.18
C THR A 12 -3.43 -10.82 -13.24
N ILE A 13 -4.67 -11.14 -13.61
CA ILE A 13 -5.84 -10.90 -12.74
C ILE A 13 -5.65 -11.54 -11.34
N PRO A 14 -5.17 -12.80 -11.20
CA PRO A 14 -4.89 -13.36 -9.88
C PRO A 14 -3.86 -12.56 -9.07
N SER A 15 -2.83 -12.03 -9.74
CA SER A 15 -1.78 -11.25 -9.06
C SER A 15 -2.29 -9.90 -8.58
N LEU A 16 -3.16 -9.25 -9.37
CA LEU A 16 -3.83 -8.01 -8.97
C LEU A 16 -4.76 -8.22 -7.77
N LEU A 17 -5.54 -9.31 -7.77
CA LEU A 17 -6.40 -9.66 -6.64
C LEU A 17 -5.56 -9.98 -5.38
N PHE A 18 -4.44 -10.68 -5.55
CA PHE A 18 -3.54 -10.97 -4.43
C PHE A 18 -2.88 -9.70 -3.88
N ALA A 19 -2.41 -8.80 -4.74
CA ALA A 19 -1.89 -7.49 -4.34
C ALA A 19 -2.93 -6.67 -3.59
N LEU A 20 -4.16 -6.62 -4.11
CA LEU A 20 -5.27 -5.92 -3.46
C LEU A 20 -5.59 -6.53 -2.09
N LEU A 21 -5.60 -7.86 -1.98
CA LEU A 21 -5.83 -8.55 -0.71
C LEU A 21 -4.75 -8.20 0.33
N ILE A 22 -3.48 -8.18 -0.06
CA ILE A 22 -2.38 -7.77 0.83
C ILE A 22 -2.54 -6.30 1.23
N ALA A 23 -2.78 -5.41 0.28
CA ALA A 23 -2.93 -3.98 0.55
C ALA A 23 -4.12 -3.69 1.49
N LEU A 24 -5.27 -4.31 1.25
CA LEU A 24 -6.44 -4.20 2.14
C LEU A 24 -6.13 -4.82 3.52
N GLY A 25 -5.44 -5.96 3.56
CA GLY A 25 -5.00 -6.59 4.80
C GLY A 25 -4.10 -5.69 5.64
N LEU A 26 -3.15 -4.99 5.02
CA LEU A 26 -2.29 -4.00 5.69
C LEU A 26 -3.09 -2.82 6.25
N GLY A 27 -4.04 -2.28 5.48
CA GLY A 27 -4.89 -1.18 5.95
C GLY A 27 -5.82 -1.59 7.09
N ALA A 28 -6.41 -2.78 7.01
CA ALA A 28 -7.25 -3.34 8.07
C ALA A 28 -6.42 -3.63 9.33
N LEU A 29 -5.22 -4.20 9.18
CA LEU A 29 -4.31 -4.47 10.30
C LEU A 29 -3.86 -3.15 10.96
N TYR A 30 -3.54 -2.13 10.19
CA TYR A 30 -3.18 -0.82 10.70
C TYR A 30 -4.33 -0.19 11.49
N HIS A 31 -5.56 -0.23 10.94
CA HIS A 31 -6.76 0.20 11.65
C HIS A 31 -6.97 -0.59 12.96
N PHE A 32 -6.78 -1.91 12.94
CA PHE A 32 -6.90 -2.75 14.13
C PHE A 32 -5.90 -2.37 15.22
N ILE A 33 -4.65 -2.06 14.85
CA ILE A 33 -3.61 -1.61 15.80
C ILE A 33 -3.93 -0.22 16.35
N ARG A 34 -4.45 0.69 15.51
CA ARG A 34 -4.67 2.09 15.86
C ARG A 34 -6.01 2.36 16.54
N GLY A 35 -7.02 1.56 16.22
CA GLY A 35 -8.42 1.79 16.60
C GLY A 35 -9.06 2.99 15.87
N GLY A 36 -10.22 3.41 16.39
CA GLY A 36 -10.97 4.58 15.93
C GLY A 36 -12.26 4.25 15.20
N GLU A 37 -12.85 5.28 14.59
CA GLU A 37 -14.16 5.20 13.92
C GLU A 37 -14.13 4.38 12.63
N ALA A 38 -15.30 3.88 12.21
CA ALA A 38 -15.44 3.11 10.97
C ALA A 38 -14.98 3.89 9.71
N LEU A 39 -15.08 5.22 9.72
CA LEU A 39 -14.58 6.05 8.62
C LEU A 39 -13.04 6.03 8.52
N HIS A 40 -12.34 5.84 9.64
CA HIS A 40 -10.89 5.69 9.63
C HIS A 40 -10.47 4.39 8.93
N LEU A 41 -11.24 3.30 9.09
CA LEU A 41 -10.97 2.05 8.36
C LEU A 41 -10.98 2.30 6.85
N VAL A 42 -12.01 2.97 6.33
CA VAL A 42 -12.11 3.28 4.90
C VAL A 42 -10.91 4.12 4.43
N ALA A 43 -10.52 5.14 5.20
CA ALA A 43 -9.36 5.96 4.89
C ALA A 43 -8.07 5.13 4.85
N TYR A 44 -7.82 4.27 5.84
CA TYR A 44 -6.64 3.41 5.89
C TYR A 44 -6.63 2.36 4.77
N LEU A 45 -7.76 1.76 4.42
CA LEU A 45 -7.85 0.82 3.29
C LEU A 45 -7.48 1.51 1.97
N LEU A 46 -8.05 2.68 1.70
CA LEU A 46 -7.75 3.43 0.48
C LEU A 46 -6.29 3.88 0.42
N MET A 47 -5.76 4.42 1.52
CA MET A 47 -4.36 4.87 1.57
C MET A 47 -3.37 3.72 1.50
N SER A 48 -3.68 2.57 2.09
CA SER A 48 -2.85 1.37 1.94
C SER A 48 -2.77 0.92 0.48
N VAL A 49 -3.91 0.87 -0.24
CA VAL A 49 -3.93 0.51 -1.68
C VAL A 49 -3.14 1.52 -2.51
N LEU A 50 -3.31 2.82 -2.27
CA LEU A 50 -2.57 3.87 -2.98
C LEU A 50 -1.07 3.78 -2.71
N GLY A 51 -0.68 3.60 -1.45
CA GLY A 51 0.72 3.45 -1.06
C GLY A 51 1.36 2.19 -1.63
N PHE A 52 0.62 1.07 -1.63
CA PHE A 52 1.08 -0.19 -2.20
C PHE A 52 1.33 -0.06 -3.71
N ALA A 53 0.39 0.55 -4.44
CA ALA A 53 0.54 0.82 -5.87
C ALA A 53 1.71 1.80 -6.17
N ALA A 54 1.88 2.83 -5.34
CA ALA A 54 3.01 3.76 -5.46
C ALA A 54 4.35 3.05 -5.21
N GLY A 55 4.41 2.19 -4.18
CA GLY A 55 5.57 1.35 -3.88
C GLY A 55 5.92 0.41 -5.04
N HIS A 56 4.92 -0.23 -5.65
CA HIS A 56 5.09 -1.05 -6.85
C HIS A 56 5.74 -0.25 -7.98
N PHE A 57 5.18 0.91 -8.31
CA PHE A 57 5.66 1.76 -9.41
C PHE A 57 7.09 2.26 -9.17
N ILE A 58 7.40 2.70 -7.95
CA ILE A 58 8.75 3.14 -7.58
C ILE A 58 9.74 1.97 -7.68
N GLY A 59 9.37 0.80 -7.14
CA GLY A 59 10.20 -0.40 -7.22
C GLY A 59 10.49 -0.81 -8.66
N TRP A 60 9.47 -0.78 -9.53
CA TRP A 60 9.61 -1.04 -10.95
C TRP A 60 10.51 -0.02 -11.66
N TRP A 61 10.28 1.28 -11.43
CA TRP A 61 11.04 2.35 -12.06
C TRP A 61 12.52 2.34 -11.64
N ARG A 62 12.80 2.04 -10.37
CA ARG A 62 14.17 1.94 -9.85
C ARG A 62 14.83 0.59 -10.12
N GLY A 63 14.09 -0.39 -10.64
CA GLY A 63 14.58 -1.75 -10.84
C GLY A 63 14.93 -2.46 -9.52
N TRP A 64 14.30 -2.07 -8.41
CA TRP A 64 14.49 -2.73 -7.13
C TRP A 64 13.89 -4.13 -7.17
N THR A 65 14.47 -5.07 -6.44
CA THR A 65 13.93 -6.41 -6.26
C THR A 65 14.17 -6.80 -4.81
N LEU A 66 13.14 -6.61 -3.99
CA LEU A 66 13.18 -6.86 -2.56
C LEU A 66 11.95 -7.67 -2.18
N PHE A 67 12.16 -8.96 -1.90
CA PHE A 67 11.10 -9.92 -1.60
C PHE A 67 10.10 -10.08 -2.77
N GLN A 68 10.60 -10.63 -3.88
CA GLN A 68 9.79 -10.88 -5.08
C GLN A 68 8.92 -12.12 -4.91
N PHE A 69 7.62 -11.98 -5.20
CA PHE A 69 6.65 -13.07 -5.22
C PHE A 69 5.83 -13.00 -6.51
N GLY A 70 6.19 -13.84 -7.48
CA GLY A 70 5.63 -13.76 -8.83
C GLY A 70 5.91 -12.38 -9.47
N PRO A 71 4.89 -11.67 -9.98
CA PRO A 71 5.05 -10.33 -10.55
C PRO A 71 5.09 -9.21 -9.47
N LEU A 72 4.86 -9.55 -8.20
CA LEU A 72 4.87 -8.58 -7.10
C LEU A 72 6.24 -8.47 -6.47
N ASN A 73 6.60 -7.25 -6.07
CA ASN A 73 7.81 -6.93 -5.36
C ASN A 73 7.43 -6.38 -3.99
N LEU A 74 7.17 -7.30 -3.06
CA LEU A 74 6.46 -6.99 -1.82
C LEU A 74 7.21 -6.00 -0.93
N GLY A 75 8.53 -5.95 -1.01
CA GLY A 75 9.35 -5.01 -0.25
C GLY A 75 8.95 -3.55 -0.45
N PRO A 76 9.22 -2.95 -1.62
CA PRO A 76 8.85 -1.56 -1.90
C PRO A 76 7.33 -1.32 -1.84
N GLU A 77 6.52 -2.31 -2.20
CA GLU A 77 5.06 -2.25 -2.11
C GLU A 77 4.57 -2.07 -0.66
N ILE A 78 5.04 -2.91 0.26
CA ILE A 78 4.72 -2.81 1.69
C ILE A 78 5.26 -1.49 2.27
N VAL A 79 6.48 -1.09 1.91
CA VAL A 79 7.06 0.19 2.35
C VAL A 79 6.18 1.36 1.90
N GLY A 80 5.74 1.37 0.65
CA GLY A 80 4.84 2.39 0.12
C GLY A 80 3.51 2.45 0.87
N ALA A 81 2.91 1.28 1.14
CA ALA A 81 1.67 1.19 1.93
C ALA A 81 1.86 1.78 3.34
N LEU A 82 2.94 1.43 4.03
CA LEU A 82 3.23 1.94 5.37
C LEU A 82 3.44 3.46 5.40
N VAL A 83 4.11 4.03 4.39
CA VAL A 83 4.29 5.48 4.27
C VAL A 83 2.94 6.20 4.12
N PHE A 84 2.06 5.71 3.25
CA PHE A 84 0.74 6.32 3.05
C PHE A 84 -0.19 6.13 4.25
N LEU A 85 -0.11 4.97 4.93
CA LEU A 85 -0.84 4.74 6.18
C LEU A 85 -0.41 5.73 7.26
N ALA A 86 0.90 5.92 7.46
CA ALA A 86 1.43 6.91 8.40
C ALA A 86 1.00 8.33 8.03
N LEU A 87 0.99 8.69 6.74
CA LEU A 87 0.51 9.98 6.26
C LEU A 87 -0.99 10.18 6.56
N SER A 88 -1.80 9.14 6.34
CA SER A 88 -3.23 9.15 6.64
C SER A 88 -3.49 9.31 8.13
N ASP A 89 -2.77 8.56 8.97
CA ASP A 89 -2.90 8.65 10.43
C ASP A 89 -2.53 10.05 10.93
N TRP A 90 -1.44 10.61 10.40
CA TRP A 90 -1.02 11.96 10.72
C TRP A 90 -2.10 13.00 10.37
N LEU A 91 -2.69 12.89 9.18
CA LEU A 91 -3.75 13.80 8.72
C LEU A 91 -5.02 13.70 9.58
N ILE A 92 -5.42 12.48 9.96
CA ILE A 92 -6.60 12.22 10.79
C ILE A 92 -6.42 12.81 12.20
N HIS A 93 -5.22 12.73 12.76
CA HIS A 93 -4.94 13.16 14.13
C HIS A 93 -4.39 14.59 14.23
N LEU A 94 -4.48 15.41 13.17
CA LEU A 94 -4.08 16.81 13.26
C LEU A 94 -4.90 17.53 14.34
N PRO A 95 -4.25 18.28 15.25
CA PRO A 95 -4.96 19.04 16.26
C PRO A 95 -5.87 20.09 15.58
N PRO A 96 -7.09 20.32 16.09
CA PRO A 96 -7.95 21.38 15.61
C PRO A 96 -7.22 22.71 15.71
N ARG A 97 -7.30 23.56 14.67
CA ARG A 97 -6.83 24.95 14.80
C ARG A 97 -7.66 25.64 15.88
N THR A 98 -7.03 25.99 17.00
CA THR A 98 -7.62 26.87 18.01
C THR A 98 -7.68 28.27 17.42
N THR A 99 -8.84 28.66 16.90
CA THR A 99 -9.15 30.07 16.70
C THR A 99 -9.48 30.64 18.07
N ASP A 100 -8.46 31.09 18.78
CA ASP A 100 -8.63 31.91 19.97
C ASP A 100 -9.12 33.28 19.49
N SER A 101 -10.42 33.54 19.67
CA SER A 101 -11.09 34.83 19.43
C SER A 101 -11.53 35.44 20.75
#